data_AF-A0A9W6LI29-F1
#
_entry.id   AF-A0A9W6LI29-F1
#
_cell.length_a   1.000
_cell.length_b   1.000
_cell.length_c   1.000
_cell.angle_alpha   90.00
_cell.angle_beta   90.00
_cell.angle_gamma   90.00
#
_symmetry.space_group_name_H-M   'P 1'
#
loop_
_entity.id
_entity.type
_entity.pdbx_description
1 polymer ?
#
loop_
_entity_poly.entity_id
_entity_poly.type
_entity_poly.pdbx_seq_one_letter_code
_entity_poly.pdbx_strand_id
1 'polypeptide(L)'
;MTDLPTAVLCTPIDLERNAVLDLLAGHRFTDHEVDGAQYRETEFEGPKGIWKLVLAMAGRGNERAAASVEHALATWRPQILILCGIAGGLRDARIGDVVAATKVYGYEVGEDTDAETLPRPEALSTSFPLHQRAQLLTEDASWAIALDGRPRVFHRPIASGAKVITGNASAAAEHIRRYSGDAQAVDTESFGAMAAADRRRTVEATVVRGISDLLGDKTKAADKLRQPIAARNAAAFALALIAHSKPHRADIRRLAGGVSNTYIGAVGDGVTANIAAMGDNAHGRIDIEYQK
;
A
#
# COMPACT_ATOMS: atom_id res chain seq x y z
N MET A 1 3.39 14.70 22.67
CA MET A 1 3.59 14.44 21.22
C MET A 1 2.26 14.02 20.64
N THR A 2 1.72 14.78 19.70
CA THR A 2 0.56 14.37 18.91
C THR A 2 0.92 13.12 18.12
N ASP A 3 0.14 12.05 18.24
CA ASP A 3 0.37 10.82 17.47
C ASP A 3 0.19 11.13 15.98
N LEU A 4 1.27 11.05 15.21
CA LEU A 4 1.24 11.31 13.77
C LEU A 4 0.39 10.23 13.07
N PRO A 5 -0.35 10.60 12.01
CA PRO A 5 -1.06 9.62 11.19
C PRO A 5 -0.06 8.66 10.55
N THR A 6 -0.37 7.38 10.55
CA THR A 6 0.55 6.33 10.08
C THR A 6 0.25 5.93 8.65
N ALA A 7 1.29 5.84 7.82
CA ALA A 7 1.28 5.16 6.53
C ALA A 7 2.24 3.97 6.59
N VAL A 8 1.79 2.80 6.12
CA VAL A 8 2.62 1.60 6.01
C VAL A 8 2.96 1.35 4.54
N LEU A 9 4.25 1.22 4.26
CA LEU A 9 4.79 0.83 2.95
C LEU A 9 5.41 -0.56 3.08
N CYS A 10 4.74 -1.55 2.49
CA CYS A 10 5.17 -2.95 2.51
C CYS A 10 5.98 -3.28 1.26
N THR A 11 7.13 -3.92 1.44
CA THR A 11 7.95 -4.44 0.33
C THR A 11 8.17 -5.94 0.47
N PRO A 12 7.88 -6.76 -0.56
CA PRO A 12 8.11 -8.21 -0.52
C PRO A 12 9.56 -8.64 -0.28
N ILE A 13 10.54 -7.99 -0.91
CA ILE A 13 11.95 -8.43 -0.87
C ILE A 13 12.95 -7.31 -0.59
N ASP A 14 14.17 -7.69 -0.18
CA ASP A 14 15.21 -6.73 0.22
C ASP A 14 15.58 -5.73 -0.88
N LEU A 15 15.59 -6.16 -2.14
CA LEU A 15 15.87 -5.27 -3.28
C LEU A 15 14.87 -4.12 -3.36
N GLU A 16 13.58 -4.40 -3.14
CA GLU A 16 12.51 -3.41 -3.18
C GLU A 16 12.56 -2.51 -1.95
N ARG A 17 12.83 -3.08 -0.76
CA ARG A 17 13.05 -2.30 0.46
C ARG A 17 14.23 -1.34 0.31
N ASN A 18 15.34 -1.81 -0.24
CA ASN A 18 16.53 -0.99 -0.42
C ASN A 18 16.27 0.17 -1.38
N ALA A 19 15.49 -0.04 -2.45
CA ALA A 19 15.09 1.04 -3.33
C ALA A 19 14.29 2.16 -2.61
N VAL A 20 13.44 1.80 -1.64
CA VAL A 20 12.75 2.77 -0.78
C VAL A 20 13.75 3.48 0.14
N LEU A 21 14.63 2.74 0.81
CA LEU A 21 15.62 3.30 1.75
C LEU A 21 16.58 4.27 1.05
N ASP A 22 17.01 3.96 -0.18
CA ASP A 22 17.89 4.82 -0.97
C ASP A 22 17.23 6.16 -1.32
N LEU A 23 15.91 6.17 -1.56
CA LEU A 23 15.13 7.39 -1.81
C LEU A 23 14.89 8.20 -0.53
N LEU A 24 15.00 7.57 0.63
CA LEU A 24 14.90 8.19 1.95
C LEU A 24 16.30 8.43 2.56
N ALA A 25 17.34 8.50 1.72
CA ALA A 25 18.69 8.82 2.17
C ALA A 25 18.69 10.17 2.92
N GLY A 26 19.04 10.14 4.20
CA GLY A 26 19.03 11.30 5.10
C GLY A 26 17.91 11.29 6.15
N HIS A 27 16.90 10.43 6.00
CA HIS A 27 15.93 10.18 7.06
C HIS A 27 16.60 9.44 8.23
N ARG A 28 16.20 9.80 9.45
CA ARG A 28 16.54 9.03 10.65
C ARG A 28 15.48 7.98 10.87
N PHE A 29 15.90 6.71 10.93
CA PHE A 29 15.01 5.59 11.18
C PHE A 29 15.12 5.11 12.62
N THR A 30 13.99 4.70 13.18
CA THR A 30 13.90 3.90 14.40
C THR A 30 13.51 2.49 14.02
N ASP A 31 14.28 1.50 14.47
CA ASP A 31 13.94 0.09 14.27
C ASP A 31 12.95 -0.36 15.37
N HIS A 32 11.95 -1.15 15.00
CA HIS A 32 10.96 -1.73 15.91
C HIS A 32 10.82 -3.22 15.66
N GLU A 33 10.74 -4.01 16.73
CA GLU A 33 10.39 -5.42 16.68
C GLU A 33 9.06 -5.65 17.43
N VAL A 34 8.11 -6.30 16.77
CA VAL A 34 6.83 -6.71 17.38
C VAL A 34 6.55 -8.14 16.94
N ASP A 35 6.45 -9.07 17.90
CA ASP A 35 6.22 -10.50 17.65
C ASP A 35 7.21 -11.11 16.63
N GLY A 36 8.46 -10.65 16.65
CA GLY A 36 9.53 -11.06 15.73
C GLY A 36 9.49 -10.40 14.34
N ALA A 37 8.44 -9.64 14.02
CA ALA A 37 8.37 -8.83 12.81
C ALA A 37 9.18 -7.54 12.98
N GLN A 38 10.05 -7.25 12.01
CA GLN A 38 10.93 -6.09 12.00
C GLN A 38 10.30 -4.95 11.17
N TYR A 39 10.28 -3.75 11.73
CA TYR A 39 9.77 -2.53 11.11
C TYR A 39 10.81 -1.42 11.20
N ARG A 40 10.75 -0.49 10.24
CA ARG A 40 11.48 0.79 10.33
C ARG A 40 10.52 1.94 10.27
N GLU A 41 10.61 2.83 11.24
CA GLU A 41 9.79 4.03 11.32
C GLU A 41 10.63 5.28 11.01
N THR A 42 10.07 6.23 10.28
CA THR A 42 10.60 7.59 10.17
C THR A 42 9.48 8.61 10.05
N GLU A 43 9.76 9.86 10.42
CA GLU A 43 8.89 10.98 10.07
C GLU A 43 9.07 11.28 8.57
N PHE A 44 7.95 11.41 7.86
CA PHE A 44 7.92 11.62 6.43
C PHE A 44 7.03 12.81 6.09
N GLU A 45 7.68 13.93 5.76
CA GLU A 45 7.02 15.17 5.40
C GLU A 45 6.64 15.16 3.91
N GLY A 46 5.38 15.51 3.62
CA GLY A 46 4.87 15.69 2.27
C GLY A 46 4.06 16.98 2.13
N PRO A 47 3.78 17.41 0.89
CA PRO A 47 3.06 18.66 0.63
C PRO A 47 1.62 18.70 1.19
N LYS A 48 1.07 17.56 1.63
CA LYS A 48 -0.28 17.46 2.20
C LYS A 48 -0.30 17.17 3.71
N GLY A 49 0.86 17.00 4.34
CA GLY A 49 0.99 16.75 5.77
C GLY A 49 2.20 15.88 6.11
N ILE A 50 2.38 15.65 7.41
CA ILE A 50 3.45 14.82 7.96
C ILE A 50 2.86 13.44 8.30
N TRP A 51 3.59 12.40 7.92
CA TRP A 51 3.25 11.01 8.18
C TRP A 51 4.28 10.37 9.12
N LYS A 52 3.82 9.46 9.97
CA LYS A 52 4.65 8.37 10.48
C LYS A 52 4.73 7.30 9.40
N LEU A 53 5.85 7.24 8.69
CA LEU A 53 6.07 6.23 7.65
C LEU A 53 6.70 4.99 8.26
N VAL A 54 6.00 3.86 8.14
CA VAL A 54 6.45 2.55 8.61
C VAL A 54 6.77 1.68 7.41
N LEU A 55 8.01 1.20 7.34
CA LEU A 55 8.45 0.24 6.35
C LEU A 55 8.33 -1.18 6.93
N ALA A 56 7.68 -2.07 6.18
CA ALA A 56 7.43 -3.45 6.58
C ALA A 56 7.84 -4.44 5.49
N MET A 57 8.30 -5.62 5.90
CA MET A 57 8.62 -6.72 4.97
C MET A 57 7.42 -7.66 4.81
N ALA A 58 6.91 -7.76 3.58
CA ALA A 58 5.77 -8.65 3.27
C ALA A 58 6.20 -10.10 3.02
N GLY A 59 7.42 -10.32 2.53
CA GLY A 59 7.87 -11.63 2.07
C GLY A 59 7.25 -12.04 0.72
N ARG A 60 7.81 -13.12 0.14
CA ARG A 60 7.37 -13.65 -1.17
C ARG A 60 6.15 -14.56 -1.03
N GLY A 61 5.22 -14.42 -1.98
CA GLY A 61 3.99 -15.21 -2.08
C GLY A 61 2.81 -14.57 -1.34
N ASN A 62 1.60 -14.82 -1.86
CA ASN A 62 0.36 -14.24 -1.35
C ASN A 62 0.12 -14.59 0.13
N GLU A 63 0.44 -15.81 0.57
CA GLU A 63 0.19 -16.26 1.94
C GLU A 63 1.03 -15.47 2.95
N ARG A 64 2.33 -15.29 2.66
CA ARG A 64 3.22 -14.49 3.51
C ARG A 64 2.85 -13.02 3.46
N ALA A 65 2.57 -12.49 2.27
CA ALA A 65 2.15 -11.12 2.11
C ALA A 65 0.88 -10.82 2.92
N ALA A 66 -0.12 -11.70 2.87
CA ALA A 66 -1.34 -11.56 3.67
C ALA A 66 -1.05 -11.54 5.18
N ALA A 67 -0.25 -12.49 5.67
CA ALA A 67 0.10 -12.58 7.09
C ALA A 67 0.88 -11.34 7.58
N SER A 68 1.91 -10.94 6.84
CA SER A 68 2.74 -9.77 7.19
C SER A 68 1.98 -8.45 7.10
N VAL A 69 1.13 -8.29 6.08
CA VAL A 69 0.28 -7.10 5.95
C VAL A 69 -0.74 -7.04 7.06
N GLU A 70 -1.43 -8.14 7.38
CA GLU A 70 -2.40 -8.15 8.48
C GLU A 70 -1.74 -7.87 9.82
N HIS A 71 -0.54 -8.41 10.06
CA HIS A 71 0.25 -8.08 11.24
C HIS A 71 0.57 -6.58 11.29
N ALA A 72 1.07 -6.00 10.20
CA ALA A 72 1.35 -4.57 10.13
C ALA A 72 0.10 -3.70 10.35
N LEU A 73 -1.05 -4.10 9.78
CA LEU A 73 -2.34 -3.42 9.97
C LEU A 73 -2.79 -3.45 11.44
N ALA A 74 -2.62 -4.58 12.12
CA ALA A 74 -2.95 -4.74 13.53
C ALA A 74 -2.02 -3.94 14.45
N THR A 75 -0.71 -3.99 14.20
CA THR A 75 0.31 -3.30 15.01
C THR A 75 0.21 -1.78 14.88
N TRP A 76 0.16 -1.28 13.64
CA TRP A 76 0.39 0.13 13.34
C TRP A 76 -0.89 0.93 13.10
N ARG A 77 -2.02 0.23 12.88
CA ARG A 77 -3.34 0.83 12.60
C ARG A 77 -3.26 2.01 11.61
N PRO A 78 -2.65 1.80 10.43
CA PRO A 78 -2.40 2.88 9.51
C PRO A 78 -3.67 3.44 8.89
N GLN A 79 -3.58 4.65 8.32
CA GLN A 79 -4.60 5.17 7.42
C GLN A 79 -4.34 4.75 5.98
N ILE A 80 -3.07 4.54 5.62
CA ILE A 80 -2.65 4.14 4.27
C ILE A 80 -1.79 2.89 4.35
N LEU A 81 -2.08 1.92 3.47
CA LEU A 81 -1.23 0.78 3.18
C LEU A 81 -0.88 0.77 1.70
N ILE A 82 0.41 0.68 1.36
CA ILE A 82 0.86 0.45 -0.01
C ILE A 82 1.73 -0.80 -0.04
N LEU A 83 1.35 -1.79 -0.86
CA LEU A 83 2.31 -2.81 -1.27
C LEU A 83 3.11 -2.28 -2.47
N CYS A 84 4.41 -2.17 -2.31
CA CYS A 84 5.33 -1.67 -3.32
C CYS A 84 6.36 -2.72 -3.71
N GLY A 85 6.60 -2.89 -5.00
CA GLY A 85 7.65 -3.79 -5.45
C GLY A 85 7.75 -3.89 -6.98
N ILE A 86 8.32 -4.98 -7.47
CA ILE A 86 8.46 -5.25 -8.90
C ILE A 86 7.43 -6.25 -9.41
N ALA A 87 7.21 -6.27 -10.72
CA ALA A 87 6.31 -7.20 -11.40
C ALA A 87 6.76 -7.49 -12.84
N GLY A 88 6.25 -8.58 -13.39
CA GLY A 88 6.38 -8.87 -14.82
C GLY A 88 5.37 -8.05 -15.63
N GLY A 89 5.82 -7.50 -16.76
CA GLY A 89 5.01 -6.70 -17.66
C GLY A 89 4.11 -7.55 -18.55
N LEU A 90 2.85 -7.12 -18.67
CA LEU A 90 1.88 -7.62 -19.63
C LEU A 90 1.58 -6.54 -20.67
N ARG A 91 0.90 -6.94 -21.75
CA ARG A 91 0.41 -6.03 -22.81
C ARG A 91 1.56 -5.18 -23.38
N ASP A 92 1.41 -3.86 -23.37
CA ASP A 92 2.33 -2.86 -23.91
C ASP A 92 3.27 -2.26 -22.85
N ALA A 93 3.40 -2.90 -21.68
CA ALA A 93 4.34 -2.50 -20.64
C ALA A 93 5.79 -2.58 -21.14
N ARG A 94 6.64 -1.69 -20.62
CA ARG A 94 8.08 -1.67 -20.84
C ARG A 94 8.80 -1.69 -19.51
N ILE A 95 10.06 -2.13 -19.54
CA ILE A 95 10.92 -2.12 -18.35
C ILE A 95 10.98 -0.71 -17.76
N GLY A 96 10.79 -0.63 -16.44
CA GLY A 96 10.79 0.62 -15.69
C GLY A 96 9.44 1.36 -15.67
N ASP A 97 8.45 0.96 -16.48
CA ASP A 97 7.08 1.49 -16.31
C ASP A 97 6.54 1.15 -14.92
N VAL A 98 5.63 1.99 -14.42
CA VAL A 98 4.96 1.80 -13.13
C VAL A 98 3.50 1.42 -13.38
N VAL A 99 2.96 0.50 -12.59
CA VAL A 99 1.56 0.14 -12.55
C VAL A 99 1.02 0.45 -11.17
N ALA A 100 0.13 1.44 -11.09
CA ALA A 100 -0.69 1.70 -9.92
C ALA A 100 -2.00 0.91 -10.11
N ALA A 101 -2.20 -0.10 -9.27
CA ALA A 101 -3.31 -1.04 -9.46
C ALA A 101 -4.66 -0.32 -9.32
N THR A 102 -5.62 -0.65 -10.20
CA THR A 102 -7.04 -0.30 -10.01
C THR A 102 -7.77 -1.37 -9.20
N LYS A 103 -7.35 -2.62 -9.41
CA LYS A 103 -7.77 -3.83 -8.71
C LYS A 103 -6.70 -4.90 -8.90
N VAL A 104 -6.77 -5.95 -8.09
CA VAL A 104 -5.88 -7.09 -8.18
C VAL A 104 -6.71 -8.35 -8.42
N TYR A 105 -6.39 -9.09 -9.46
CA TYR A 105 -6.97 -10.40 -9.72
C TYR A 105 -6.19 -11.49 -9.00
N GLY A 106 -6.90 -12.40 -8.32
CA GLY A 106 -6.37 -13.71 -7.94
C GLY A 106 -6.58 -14.66 -9.12
N TYR A 107 -5.67 -14.64 -10.10
CA TYR A 107 -5.92 -15.29 -11.39
C TYR A 107 -5.97 -16.82 -11.31
N GLU A 108 -5.46 -17.42 -10.24
CA GLU A 108 -5.41 -18.88 -10.06
C GLU A 108 -6.68 -19.46 -9.45
N VAL A 109 -7.61 -18.63 -9.00
CA VAL A 109 -8.86 -19.09 -8.40
C VAL A 109 -9.75 -19.71 -9.48
N GLY A 110 -10.25 -20.92 -9.21
CA GLY A 110 -11.07 -21.68 -10.13
C GLY A 110 -11.48 -23.03 -9.54
N GLU A 111 -12.31 -23.75 -10.27
CA GLU A 111 -12.68 -25.13 -9.98
C GLU A 111 -11.92 -26.06 -10.93
N ASP A 112 -11.35 -27.12 -10.40
CA ASP A 112 -10.68 -28.14 -11.21
C ASP A 112 -11.57 -29.38 -11.28
N THR A 113 -12.06 -29.68 -12.49
CA THR A 113 -12.98 -30.79 -12.74
C THR A 113 -12.29 -31.88 -13.56
N ASP A 114 -12.89 -33.07 -13.61
CA ASP A 114 -12.38 -34.18 -14.44
C ASP A 114 -12.25 -33.83 -15.93
N ALA A 115 -13.05 -32.86 -16.42
CA ALA A 115 -13.08 -32.47 -17.82
C ALA A 115 -12.21 -31.24 -18.12
N GLU A 116 -12.25 -30.22 -17.25
CA GLU A 116 -11.57 -28.96 -17.44
C GLU A 116 -11.39 -28.17 -16.14
N THR A 117 -10.45 -27.21 -16.17
CA THR A 117 -10.36 -26.18 -15.14
C THR A 117 -11.29 -25.02 -15.51
N LEU A 118 -12.24 -24.69 -14.62
CA LEU A 118 -13.20 -23.60 -14.76
C LEU A 118 -12.72 -22.35 -13.99
N PRO A 119 -12.24 -21.31 -14.68
CA PRO A 119 -11.63 -20.15 -14.01
C PRO A 119 -12.68 -19.29 -13.32
N ARG A 120 -12.37 -18.85 -12.09
CA ARG A 120 -13.21 -17.96 -11.28
C ARG A 120 -12.33 -16.88 -10.65
N PRO A 121 -11.65 -16.04 -11.44
CA PRO A 121 -10.72 -15.06 -10.91
C PRO A 121 -11.45 -14.10 -9.97
N GLU A 122 -11.00 -14.05 -8.72
CA GLU A 122 -11.47 -13.06 -7.76
C GLU A 122 -10.79 -11.72 -8.03
N ALA A 123 -11.48 -10.62 -7.73
CA ALA A 123 -10.95 -9.28 -7.92
C ALA A 123 -11.12 -8.43 -6.65
N LEU A 124 -10.01 -7.97 -6.09
CA LEU A 124 -9.99 -7.07 -4.94
C LEU A 124 -9.67 -5.65 -5.42
N SER A 125 -10.52 -4.69 -5.07
CA SER A 125 -10.38 -3.31 -5.53
C SER A 125 -9.38 -2.53 -4.67
N THR A 126 -8.58 -1.66 -5.28
CA THR A 126 -7.81 -0.66 -4.52
C THR A 126 -8.71 0.47 -4.05
N SER A 127 -8.31 1.18 -2.99
CA SER A 127 -9.11 2.28 -2.45
C SER A 127 -9.26 3.42 -3.45
N PHE A 128 -10.51 3.80 -3.71
CA PHE A 128 -10.85 4.88 -4.65
C PHE A 128 -10.12 6.21 -4.35
N PRO A 129 -9.97 6.67 -3.09
CA PRO A 129 -9.22 7.90 -2.80
C PRO A 129 -7.75 7.84 -3.22
N LEU A 130 -7.07 6.71 -3.03
CA LEU A 130 -5.69 6.51 -3.46
C LEU A 130 -5.59 6.40 -4.98
N HIS A 131 -6.56 5.74 -5.63
CA HIS A 131 -6.60 5.66 -7.08
C HIS A 131 -6.74 7.05 -7.74
N GLN A 132 -7.67 7.88 -7.26
CA GLN A 132 -7.83 9.26 -7.75
C GLN A 132 -6.55 10.08 -7.53
N ARG A 133 -5.89 9.91 -6.39
CA ARG A 133 -4.60 10.58 -6.12
C ARG A 133 -3.49 10.10 -7.03
N ALA A 134 -3.41 8.81 -7.30
CA ALA A 134 -2.42 8.25 -8.20
C ALA A 134 -2.58 8.80 -9.63
N GLN A 135 -3.82 9.02 -10.09
CA GLN A 135 -4.10 9.65 -11.38
C GLN A 135 -3.58 11.10 -11.43
N LEU A 136 -3.94 11.92 -10.43
CA LEU A 136 -3.44 13.31 -10.35
C LEU A 136 -1.92 13.38 -10.24
N LEU A 137 -1.31 12.48 -9.45
CA LEU A 137 0.14 12.39 -9.32
C LEU A 137 0.82 12.00 -10.64
N THR A 138 0.14 11.24 -11.50
CA THR A 138 0.69 10.88 -12.81
C THR A 138 0.80 12.10 -13.73
N GLU A 139 -0.13 13.05 -13.62
CA GLU A 139 -0.10 14.31 -14.35
C GLU A 139 1.00 15.25 -13.82
N ASP A 140 1.27 15.18 -12.51
CA ASP A 140 2.35 15.91 -11.86
C ASP A 140 3.69 15.17 -11.99
N ALA A 141 4.48 15.51 -13.01
CA ALA A 141 5.77 14.88 -13.25
C ALA A 141 6.83 15.12 -12.14
N SER A 142 6.53 15.86 -11.06
CA SER A 142 7.48 16.17 -10.00
C SER A 142 8.00 14.93 -9.26
N TRP A 143 7.19 13.87 -9.13
CA TRP A 143 7.60 12.64 -8.45
C TRP A 143 8.73 11.90 -9.18
N ALA A 144 8.87 12.11 -10.50
CA ALA A 144 9.85 11.44 -11.34
C ALA A 144 11.16 12.23 -11.52
N ILE A 145 11.30 13.42 -10.90
CA ILE A 145 12.48 14.30 -11.10
C ILE A 145 13.79 13.60 -10.71
N ALA A 146 13.78 12.77 -9.66
CA ALA A 146 14.95 12.06 -9.16
C ALA A 146 15.20 10.69 -9.85
N LEU A 147 14.49 10.42 -10.95
CA LEU A 147 14.59 9.18 -11.71
C LEU A 147 15.30 9.40 -13.05
N ASP A 148 15.95 8.35 -13.52
CA ASP A 148 16.54 8.33 -14.86
C ASP A 148 15.43 8.17 -15.90
N GLY A 149 14.93 9.30 -16.38
CA GLY A 149 13.85 9.38 -17.36
C GLY A 149 12.47 9.57 -16.73
N ARG A 150 11.42 9.44 -17.56
CA ARG A 150 10.02 9.59 -17.14
C ARG A 150 9.28 8.28 -17.39
N PRO A 151 9.20 7.39 -16.38
CA PRO A 151 8.46 6.14 -16.52
C PRO A 151 6.98 6.43 -16.78
N ARG A 152 6.34 5.61 -17.64
CA ARG A 152 4.89 5.70 -17.81
C ARG A 152 4.21 5.09 -16.59
N VAL A 153 3.08 5.67 -16.19
CA VAL A 153 2.26 5.11 -15.12
C VAL A 153 0.98 4.57 -15.73
N PHE A 154 0.72 3.29 -15.54
CA PHE A 154 -0.53 2.65 -15.91
C PHE A 154 -1.44 2.52 -14.69
N HIS A 155 -2.68 2.95 -14.87
CA HIS A 155 -3.76 2.76 -13.91
C HIS A 155 -4.62 1.57 -14.34
N ARG A 156 -4.16 0.36 -14.04
CA ARG A 156 -4.73 -0.89 -14.57
C ARG A 156 -4.64 -2.04 -13.59
N PRO A 157 -5.39 -3.14 -13.81
CA PRO A 157 -5.33 -4.29 -12.92
C PRO A 157 -3.96 -4.96 -12.90
N ILE A 158 -3.69 -5.67 -11.80
CA ILE A 158 -2.55 -6.58 -11.65
C ILE A 158 -3.10 -8.00 -11.46
N ALA A 159 -2.52 -8.98 -12.15
CA ALA A 159 -2.83 -10.40 -11.92
C ALA A 159 -1.82 -10.97 -10.93
N SER A 160 -2.27 -11.55 -9.82
CA SER A 160 -1.41 -12.09 -8.77
C SER A 160 -1.71 -13.56 -8.54
N GLY A 161 -0.66 -14.37 -8.42
CA GLY A 161 -0.73 -15.82 -8.21
C GLY A 161 0.60 -16.38 -7.73
N ALA A 162 0.67 -17.66 -7.39
CA ALA A 162 1.87 -18.27 -6.82
C ALA A 162 3.00 -18.51 -7.83
N LYS A 163 2.70 -18.49 -9.14
CA LYS A 163 3.66 -18.84 -10.20
C LYS A 163 4.46 -17.62 -10.66
N VAL A 164 5.79 -17.76 -10.65
CA VAL A 164 6.66 -16.86 -11.41
C VAL A 164 6.54 -17.21 -12.90
N ILE A 165 5.85 -16.38 -13.67
CA ILE A 165 5.64 -16.62 -15.10
C ILE A 165 6.88 -16.20 -15.88
N THR A 166 7.47 -17.14 -16.61
CA THR A 166 8.68 -16.92 -17.42
C THR A 166 8.43 -17.05 -18.92
N GLY A 167 7.39 -17.80 -19.33
CA GLY A 167 7.07 -18.05 -20.74
C GLY A 167 5.84 -17.28 -21.23
N ASN A 168 5.96 -16.64 -22.40
CA ASN A 168 4.85 -15.89 -23.00
C ASN A 168 3.70 -16.78 -23.49
N ALA A 169 3.96 -18.02 -23.91
CA ALA A 169 2.96 -19.01 -24.30
C ALA A 169 2.73 -20.09 -23.21
N SER A 170 3.10 -19.79 -21.96
CA SER A 170 2.81 -20.70 -20.85
C SER A 170 1.31 -20.76 -20.59
N ALA A 171 0.82 -21.88 -20.05
CA ALA A 171 -0.58 -22.03 -19.67
C ALA A 171 -1.06 -20.90 -18.73
N ALA A 172 -0.21 -20.47 -17.80
CA ALA A 172 -0.53 -19.34 -16.91
C ALA A 172 -0.63 -18.01 -17.66
N ALA A 173 0.28 -17.73 -18.61
CA ALA A 173 0.21 -16.52 -19.42
C ALA A 173 -1.03 -16.50 -20.34
N GLU A 174 -1.40 -17.64 -20.93
CA GLU A 174 -2.63 -17.79 -21.72
C GLU A 174 -3.88 -17.61 -20.86
N HIS A 175 -3.88 -18.20 -19.67
CA HIS A 175 -4.97 -18.07 -18.70
C HIS A 175 -5.19 -16.60 -18.31
N ILE A 176 -4.14 -15.88 -17.94
CA ILE A 176 -4.22 -14.44 -17.62
C ILE A 176 -4.75 -13.67 -18.82
N ARG A 177 -4.25 -13.92 -20.04
CA ARG A 177 -4.77 -13.24 -21.24
C ARG A 177 -6.26 -13.47 -21.47
N ARG A 178 -6.77 -14.66 -21.17
CA ARG A 178 -8.15 -15.05 -21.43
C ARG A 178 -9.13 -14.58 -20.36
N TYR A 179 -8.73 -14.62 -19.08
CA TYR A 179 -9.64 -14.40 -17.94
C TYR A 179 -9.30 -13.15 -17.11
N SER A 180 -8.16 -12.51 -17.39
CA SER A 180 -7.71 -11.26 -16.76
C SER A 180 -6.98 -10.38 -17.79
N GLY A 181 -7.46 -10.37 -19.03
CA GLY A 181 -6.77 -9.78 -20.19
C GLY A 181 -6.62 -8.25 -20.14
N ASP A 182 -7.29 -7.58 -19.21
CA ASP A 182 -7.12 -6.15 -18.94
C ASP A 182 -5.93 -5.85 -18.01
N ALA A 183 -5.35 -6.86 -17.34
CA ALA A 183 -4.20 -6.69 -16.45
C ALA A 183 -2.95 -6.18 -17.18
N GLN A 184 -2.22 -5.27 -16.54
CA GLN A 184 -0.99 -4.66 -17.07
C GLN A 184 0.28 -5.29 -16.50
N ALA A 185 0.17 -5.95 -15.34
CA ALA A 185 1.30 -6.59 -14.69
C ALA A 185 0.88 -7.93 -14.06
N VAL A 186 1.89 -8.77 -13.81
CA VAL A 186 1.75 -10.01 -13.04
C VAL A 186 2.78 -10.08 -11.92
N ASP A 187 2.33 -10.45 -10.72
CA ASP A 187 3.19 -10.59 -9.54
C ASP A 187 2.76 -11.77 -8.64
N THR A 188 3.37 -11.88 -7.47
CA THR A 188 3.18 -13.02 -6.56
C THR A 188 2.66 -12.67 -5.17
N GLU A 189 2.38 -11.39 -4.86
CA GLU A 189 2.00 -10.96 -3.50
C GLU A 189 0.76 -10.06 -3.43
N SER A 190 0.39 -9.39 -4.52
CA SER A 190 -0.60 -8.31 -4.47
C SER A 190 -1.96 -8.77 -3.99
N PHE A 191 -2.40 -9.99 -4.38
CA PHE A 191 -3.71 -10.48 -3.97
C PHE A 191 -3.75 -10.76 -2.47
N GLY A 192 -2.71 -11.39 -1.91
CA GLY A 192 -2.61 -11.64 -0.47
C GLY A 192 -2.61 -10.35 0.36
N ALA A 193 -1.82 -9.36 -0.06
CA ALA A 193 -1.78 -8.05 0.61
C ALA A 193 -3.14 -7.34 0.58
N MET A 194 -3.80 -7.31 -0.58
CA MET A 194 -5.12 -6.69 -0.71
C MET A 194 -6.20 -7.48 0.05
N ALA A 195 -6.09 -8.81 0.14
CA ALA A 195 -7.04 -9.64 0.89
C ALA A 195 -6.98 -9.36 2.40
N ALA A 196 -5.79 -9.11 2.93
CA ALA A 196 -5.63 -8.64 4.32
C ALA A 196 -6.24 -7.23 4.50
N ALA A 197 -5.93 -6.31 3.59
CA ALA A 197 -6.38 -4.93 3.67
C ALA A 197 -7.90 -4.75 3.51
N ASP A 198 -8.54 -5.54 2.65
CA ASP A 198 -10.00 -5.48 2.39
C ASP A 198 -10.84 -5.70 3.66
N ARG A 199 -10.29 -6.42 4.65
CA ARG A 199 -10.92 -6.63 5.96
C ARG A 199 -10.87 -5.40 6.87
N ARG A 200 -10.11 -4.36 6.53
CA ARG A 200 -9.89 -3.14 7.34
C ARG A 200 -10.57 -1.92 6.72
N ARG A 201 -11.83 -1.69 7.09
CA ARG A 201 -12.67 -0.59 6.55
C ARG A 201 -12.09 0.83 6.67
N THR A 202 -11.20 1.07 7.63
CA THR A 202 -10.62 2.39 7.91
C THR A 202 -9.28 2.62 7.21
N VAL A 203 -8.80 1.66 6.43
CA VAL A 203 -7.49 1.72 5.78
C VAL A 203 -7.70 1.93 4.29
N GLU A 204 -7.07 2.97 3.76
CA GLU A 204 -6.93 3.11 2.31
C GLU A 204 -5.75 2.24 1.86
N ALA A 205 -5.98 1.30 0.93
CA ALA A 205 -4.98 0.35 0.47
C ALA A 205 -4.82 0.36 -1.05
N THR A 206 -3.58 0.24 -1.52
CA THR A 206 -3.27 0.10 -2.95
C THR A 206 -1.99 -0.71 -3.19
N VAL A 207 -1.72 -1.00 -4.45
CA VAL A 207 -0.53 -1.69 -4.92
C VAL A 207 0.16 -0.86 -5.99
N VAL A 208 1.48 -0.70 -5.87
CA VAL A 208 2.33 -0.05 -6.87
C VAL A 208 3.43 -1.02 -7.29
N ARG A 209 3.49 -1.34 -8.59
CA ARG A 209 4.52 -2.24 -9.14
C ARG A 209 5.34 -1.59 -10.23
N GLY A 210 6.65 -1.78 -10.20
CA GLY A 210 7.56 -1.43 -11.30
C GLY A 210 7.81 -2.63 -12.20
N ILE A 211 7.81 -2.43 -13.51
CA ILE A 211 8.00 -3.53 -14.46
C ILE A 211 9.49 -3.89 -14.59
N SER A 212 9.87 -5.08 -14.08
CA SER A 212 11.26 -5.57 -14.05
C SER A 212 11.64 -6.44 -15.23
N ASP A 213 10.66 -7.08 -15.85
CA ASP A 213 10.83 -8.06 -16.91
C ASP A 213 9.58 -8.11 -17.80
N LEU A 214 9.71 -8.70 -18.97
CA LEU A 214 8.59 -9.02 -19.86
C LEU A 214 8.51 -10.54 -20.00
N LEU A 215 7.29 -11.05 -20.21
CA LEU A 215 7.06 -12.47 -20.46
C LEU A 215 7.92 -12.97 -21.63
N GLY A 216 8.74 -14.00 -21.39
CA GLY A 216 9.66 -14.56 -22.38
C GLY A 216 11.04 -13.89 -22.48
N ASP A 217 11.29 -12.79 -21.76
CA ASP A 217 12.58 -12.08 -21.73
C ASP A 217 13.17 -12.02 -20.31
N LYS A 218 13.35 -13.20 -19.68
CA LYS A 218 13.95 -13.36 -18.36
C LYS A 218 15.34 -13.98 -18.43
N THR A 219 16.35 -13.22 -18.02
CA THR A 219 17.71 -13.74 -17.77
C THR A 219 18.28 -13.11 -16.50
N LYS A 220 19.06 -13.90 -15.73
CA LYS A 220 19.67 -13.42 -14.48
C LYS A 220 20.58 -12.19 -14.68
N ALA A 221 21.20 -12.06 -15.85
CA ALA A 221 22.05 -10.91 -16.17
C ALA A 221 21.22 -9.64 -16.41
N ALA A 222 20.12 -9.75 -17.16
CA ALA A 222 19.19 -8.65 -17.37
C ALA A 222 18.51 -8.23 -16.06
N ASP A 223 18.10 -9.20 -15.23
CA ASP A 223 17.43 -8.95 -13.94
C ASP A 223 18.28 -8.05 -13.03
N LYS A 224 19.59 -8.29 -12.95
CA LYS A 224 20.52 -7.46 -12.15
C LYS A 224 20.53 -5.99 -12.55
N LEU A 225 20.23 -5.67 -13.81
CA LEU A 225 20.18 -4.30 -14.32
C LEU A 225 18.76 -3.71 -14.24
N ARG A 226 17.75 -4.52 -14.54
CA ARG A 226 16.36 -4.07 -14.71
C ARG A 226 15.58 -3.99 -13.40
N GLN A 227 15.78 -4.93 -12.47
CA GLN A 227 15.06 -4.96 -11.19
C GLN A 227 15.31 -3.72 -10.33
N PRO A 228 16.56 -3.22 -10.19
CA PRO A 228 16.80 -1.99 -9.44
C PRO A 228 16.09 -0.76 -10.02
N ILE A 229 16.06 -0.63 -11.35
CA ILE A 229 15.35 0.46 -12.04
C ILE A 229 13.85 0.39 -11.75
N ALA A 230 13.26 -0.79 -11.95
CA ALA A 230 11.84 -1.02 -11.70
C ALA A 230 11.45 -0.76 -10.24
N ALA A 231 12.25 -1.27 -9.29
CA ALA A 231 12.02 -1.08 -7.86
C ALA A 231 12.12 0.40 -7.46
N ARG A 232 13.13 1.12 -7.97
CA ARG A 232 13.30 2.56 -7.71
C ARG A 232 12.12 3.37 -8.23
N ASN A 233 11.64 3.09 -9.44
CA ASN A 233 10.51 3.81 -10.04
C ASN A 233 9.21 3.56 -9.24
N ALA A 234 8.96 2.31 -8.85
CA ALA A 234 7.81 1.95 -8.01
C ALA A 234 7.87 2.63 -6.63
N ALA A 235 9.04 2.60 -5.99
CA ALA A 235 9.26 3.20 -4.68
C ALA A 235 9.08 4.72 -4.72
N ALA A 236 9.61 5.39 -5.73
CA ALA A 236 9.44 6.84 -5.90
C ALA A 236 7.96 7.22 -6.07
N PHE A 237 7.23 6.48 -6.90
CA PHE A 237 5.80 6.71 -7.07
C PHE A 237 5.00 6.45 -5.79
N ALA A 238 5.30 5.36 -5.06
CA ALA A 238 4.63 5.01 -3.81
C ALA A 238 4.86 6.05 -2.71
N LEU A 239 6.11 6.51 -2.52
CA LEU A 239 6.44 7.56 -1.56
C LEU A 239 5.76 8.88 -1.92
N ALA A 240 5.78 9.24 -3.21
CA ALA A 240 5.11 10.45 -3.68
C ALA A 240 3.58 10.36 -3.48
N LEU A 241 2.98 9.18 -3.65
CA LEU A 241 1.55 8.96 -3.38
C LEU A 241 1.21 9.17 -1.90
N ILE A 242 2.06 8.70 -0.98
CA ILE A 242 1.90 8.97 0.46
C ILE A 242 2.07 10.48 0.74
N ALA A 243 3.10 11.12 0.19
CA ALA A 243 3.38 12.54 0.39
C ALA A 243 2.23 13.45 -0.09
N HIS A 244 1.56 13.06 -1.18
CA HIS A 244 0.40 13.75 -1.75
C HIS A 244 -0.95 13.28 -1.18
N SER A 245 -0.92 12.35 -0.23
CA SER A 245 -2.09 11.96 0.53
C SER A 245 -2.26 12.87 1.73
N LYS A 246 -3.48 13.37 1.90
CA LYS A 246 -3.82 14.21 3.05
C LYS A 246 -4.18 13.26 4.20
N PRO A 247 -3.49 13.32 5.34
CA PRO A 247 -3.90 12.54 6.48
C PRO A 247 -5.30 12.94 6.92
N HIS A 248 -6.14 11.94 7.16
CA HIS A 248 -7.43 12.16 7.78
C HIS A 248 -7.20 12.42 9.27
N ARG A 249 -7.97 13.33 9.86
CA ARG A 249 -7.99 13.41 11.32
C ARG A 249 -8.58 12.11 11.83
N ALA A 250 -8.02 11.55 12.90
CA ALA A 250 -8.66 10.42 13.56
C ALA A 250 -10.09 10.83 13.88
N ASP A 251 -11.06 10.21 13.21
CA ASP A 251 -12.46 10.44 13.49
C ASP A 251 -12.67 10.05 14.95
N ILE A 252 -12.96 11.03 15.81
CA ILE A 252 -13.64 10.75 17.06
C ILE A 252 -14.96 10.11 16.61
N ARG A 253 -15.05 8.78 16.69
CA ARG A 253 -16.24 8.03 16.32
C ARG A 253 -17.46 8.76 16.88
N ARG A 254 -18.25 9.40 16.01
CA ARG A 254 -19.66 9.66 16.34
C ARG A 254 -20.26 8.29 16.49
N LEU A 255 -20.54 7.89 17.74
CA LEU A 255 -21.38 6.72 18.00
C LEU A 255 -22.68 6.95 17.23
N ALA A 256 -22.91 6.14 16.20
CA ALA A 256 -24.12 6.21 15.42
C ALA A 256 -25.28 5.67 16.29
N GLY A 257 -26.18 6.56 16.70
CA GLY A 257 -27.46 6.19 17.28
C GLY A 257 -27.83 6.96 18.54
N GLY A 258 -28.85 7.82 18.43
CA GLY A 258 -29.53 8.46 19.56
C GLY A 258 -29.12 9.90 19.78
N VAL A 259 -30.11 10.73 20.14
CA VAL A 259 -30.04 12.16 20.52
C VAL A 259 -28.64 12.56 20.97
N SER A 260 -28.01 13.50 20.24
CA SER A 260 -26.68 13.97 20.58
C SER A 260 -26.68 14.39 22.03
N ASN A 261 -25.85 13.79 22.86
CA ASN A 261 -25.42 14.36 24.13
C ASN A 261 -23.90 14.46 24.02
N THR A 262 -23.37 15.67 24.21
CA THR A 262 -21.92 15.88 24.26
C THR A 262 -21.44 15.52 25.66
N TYR A 263 -20.63 14.47 25.78
CA TYR A 263 -20.05 14.06 27.07
C TYR A 263 -18.55 14.30 27.10
N ILE A 264 -18.05 14.72 28.27
CA ILE A 264 -16.65 14.57 28.65
C ILE A 264 -16.62 13.49 29.74
N GLY A 265 -15.90 12.39 29.51
CA GLY A 265 -15.86 11.27 30.45
C GLY A 265 -14.72 10.30 30.15
N ALA A 266 -14.41 9.45 31.12
CA ALA A 266 -13.46 8.33 30.98
C ALA A 266 -14.17 7.01 31.28
N VAL A 267 -13.80 5.93 30.58
CA VAL A 267 -14.40 4.60 30.73
C VAL A 267 -13.30 3.54 30.81
N GLY A 268 -13.40 2.64 31.79
CA GLY A 268 -12.45 1.56 32.07
C GLY A 268 -12.12 1.45 33.56
N ASP A 269 -11.57 0.31 34.00
CA ASP A 269 -11.12 0.15 35.38
C ASP A 269 -9.89 1.01 35.66
N GLY A 270 -9.92 1.78 36.75
CA GLY A 270 -8.81 2.63 37.19
C GLY A 270 -8.67 3.98 36.47
N VAL A 271 -9.67 4.42 35.70
CA VAL A 271 -9.58 5.68 34.94
C VAL A 271 -9.89 6.91 35.80
N THR A 272 -9.13 7.98 35.61
CA THR A 272 -9.40 9.31 36.19
C THR A 272 -9.51 10.33 35.05
N ALA A 273 -10.61 11.09 35.00
CA ALA A 273 -10.79 12.20 34.07
C ALA A 273 -10.59 13.53 34.79
N ASN A 274 -9.45 14.20 34.57
CA ASN A 274 -9.18 15.51 35.15
C ASN A 274 -9.34 16.59 34.07
N ILE A 275 -10.19 17.58 34.34
CA ILE A 275 -10.29 18.82 33.56
C ILE A 275 -9.91 19.95 34.50
N ALA A 276 -8.73 20.53 34.32
CA ALA A 276 -8.23 21.56 35.23
C ALA A 276 -7.51 22.67 34.47
N ALA A 277 -7.69 23.90 34.96
CA ALA A 277 -6.85 25.05 34.64
C ALA A 277 -6.21 25.49 35.98
N MET A 278 -4.88 25.53 36.06
CA MET A 278 -4.15 25.80 37.31
C MET A 278 -3.06 26.87 37.12
N GLY A 279 -2.88 27.74 38.11
CA GLY A 279 -1.93 28.86 38.11
C GLY A 279 -2.60 30.22 38.29
N ASP A 280 -1.82 31.24 38.65
CA ASP A 280 -2.31 32.62 38.73
C ASP A 280 -2.80 33.08 37.35
N ASN A 281 -4.01 33.63 37.29
CA ASN A 281 -4.71 34.00 36.05
C ASN A 281 -5.10 32.83 35.13
N ALA A 282 -5.19 31.59 35.61
CA ALA A 282 -5.69 30.48 34.79
C ALA A 282 -7.20 30.62 34.49
N HIS A 283 -7.60 30.42 33.23
CA HIS A 283 -8.99 30.40 32.80
C HIS A 283 -9.24 29.20 31.89
N GLY A 284 -10.35 28.51 32.10
CA GLY A 284 -10.82 27.41 31.28
C GLY A 284 -12.25 27.68 30.81
N ARG A 285 -12.53 27.43 29.53
CA ARG A 285 -13.86 27.57 28.94
C ARG A 285 -14.15 26.34 28.08
N ILE A 286 -15.30 25.73 28.30
CA ILE A 286 -15.81 24.62 27.50
C ILE A 286 -17.11 25.12 26.87
N ASP A 287 -17.07 25.41 25.58
CA ASP A 287 -18.26 25.76 24.80
C ASP A 287 -18.81 24.50 24.14
N ILE A 288 -20.07 24.18 24.42
CA ILE A 288 -20.79 23.08 23.78
C ILE A 288 -21.96 23.70 23.03
N GLU A 289 -21.83 23.84 21.71
CA GLU A 289 -22.90 24.35 20.86
C GLU A 289 -23.84 23.22 20.44
N TYR A 290 -25.15 23.43 20.63
CA TYR A 290 -26.21 22.61 20.02
C TYR A 290 -26.75 23.34 18.79
N GLN A 291 -26.80 22.64 17.67
CA GLN A 291 -27.74 23.01 16.61
C GLN A 291 -29.06 22.27 16.87
N LYS A 292 -30.16 23.02 16.94
CA LYS A 292 -31.52 22.49 17.06
C LYS A 292 -31.92 21.72 15.80
#